data_AF-A0A7C1K0D6-F1
#
_entry.id   AF-A0A7C1K0D6-F1
#
_cell.length_a   1.000
_cell.length_b   1.000
_cell.length_c   1.000
_cell.angle_alpha   90.00
_cell.angle_beta   90.00
_cell.angle_gamma   90.00
#
_symmetry.space_group_name_H-M   'P 1'
#
loop_
_entity.id
_entity.type
_entity.pdbx_description
1 polymer ?
#
loop_
_entity_poly.entity_id
_entity_poly.type
_entity_poly.pdbx_seq_one_letter_code
_entity_poly.pdbx_strand_id
1 'polypeptide(L)' 'MFEGLSNLAALWKNARQITGRLQALNDELRQKRVTGAAGGGMVEIECNGLLEVLRCRIDPQLIAQGDHGLIEDLV' A
#
# COMPACT_ATOMS: atom_id res chain seq x y z
N MET A 1 41.50 1.91 -20.74
CA MET A 1 40.73 0.68 -20.36
C MET A 1 40.49 0.53 -18.86
N PHE A 2 41.30 1.13 -17.98
CA PHE A 2 41.11 1.05 -16.51
C PHE A 2 40.04 2.00 -15.94
N GLU A 3 39.81 3.17 -16.53
CA GLU A 3 38.82 4.15 -16.03
C GLU A 3 37.35 3.68 -16.16
N GLY A 4 37.04 2.81 -17.12
CA GLY A 4 35.70 2.24 -17.24
C GLY A 4 35.35 1.27 -16.10
N LEU A 5 36.34 0.54 -15.59
CA LEU A 5 36.17 -0.43 -14.50
C LEU A 5 35.99 0.25 -13.14
N SER A 6 36.72 1.35 -12.88
CA SER A 6 36.54 2.15 -11.66
C SER A 6 35.17 2.84 -11.62
N ASN A 7 34.71 3.36 -12.77
CA ASN A 7 33.39 3.96 -12.87
C ASN A 7 32.27 2.92 -12.69
N LEU A 8 32.42 1.72 -13.26
CA LEU A 8 31.51 0.59 -13.02
C LEU A 8 31.48 0.17 -11.55
N ALA A 9 32.64 0.05 -10.89
CA ALA A 9 32.70 -0.31 -9.46
C ALA A 9 32.00 0.72 -8.56
N ALA A 10 32.15 2.02 -8.87
CA ALA A 10 31.44 3.09 -8.18
C ALA A 10 29.91 3.00 -8.41
N LEU A 11 29.47 2.74 -9.64
CA LEU A 11 28.06 2.54 -9.98
C LEU A 11 27.47 1.32 -9.24
N TRP A 12 28.17 0.19 -9.18
CA TRP A 12 27.74 -0.99 -8.45
C TRP A 12 27.57 -0.73 -6.94
N LYS A 13 28.48 0.03 -6.34
CA LYS A 13 28.39 0.40 -4.91
C LYS A 13 27.16 1.26 -4.65
N ASN A 14 26.87 2.23 -5.53
CA ASN A 14 25.69 3.07 -5.43
C ASN A 14 24.39 2.29 -5.69
N ALA A 15 24.39 1.38 -6.66
CA ALA A 15 23.25 0.52 -6.96
C ALA A 15 22.87 -0.39 -5.78
N ARG A 16 23.85 -0.95 -5.07
CA ARG A 16 23.61 -1.76 -3.86
C ARG A 16 22.98 -0.95 -2.73
N GLN A 17 23.34 0.33 -2.60
CA GLN A 17 22.72 1.21 -1.61
C GLN A 17 21.28 1.59 -1.99
N ILE A 18 21.01 1.82 -3.27
CA ILE A 18 19.67 2.12 -3.78
C ILE A 18 18.73 0.93 -3.58
N THR A 19 19.16 -0.27 -3.96
CA THR A 19 18.36 -1.51 -3.78
C THR A 19 17.99 -1.74 -2.32
N GLY A 20 18.95 -1.59 -1.39
CA GLY A 20 18.66 -1.70 0.04
C GLY A 20 17.69 -0.64 0.56
N ARG A 21 17.81 0.62 0.10
CA ARG A 21 16.89 1.70 0.46
C ARG A 21 15.47 1.46 -0.07
N LEU A 22 15.33 0.96 -1.29
CA LEU A 22 14.04 0.63 -1.88
C LEU A 22 13.35 -0.51 -1.12
N GLN A 23 14.10 -1.53 -0.71
CA GLN A 23 13.56 -2.63 0.09
C GLN A 23 13.08 -2.14 1.45
N ALA A 24 13.89 -1.35 2.16
CA ALA A 24 13.49 -0.77 3.44
C ALA A 24 12.26 0.15 3.33
N LEU A 25 12.18 0.97 2.26
CA LEU A 25 11.03 1.81 2.00
C LEU A 25 9.76 0.98 1.75
N ASN A 26 9.86 -0.07 0.95
CA ASN A 26 8.72 -0.98 0.71
C ASN A 26 8.24 -1.64 2.00
N ASP A 27 9.16 -2.08 2.86
CA ASP A 27 8.82 -2.67 4.16
C ASP A 27 8.12 -1.65 5.07
N GLU A 28 8.60 -0.40 5.10
CA GLU A 28 7.98 0.69 5.84
C GLU A 28 6.56 0.98 5.33
N LEU A 29 6.38 1.12 4.02
CA LEU A 29 5.08 1.36 3.40
C LEU A 29 4.10 0.23 3.67
N ARG A 30 4.56 -1.02 3.65
CA ARG A 30 3.75 -2.21 3.99
C ARG A 30 3.26 -2.19 5.43
N GLN A 31 3.98 -1.54 6.36
CA GLN A 31 3.61 -1.43 7.77
C GLN A 31 2.72 -0.23 8.08
N LYS A 32 2.74 0.84 7.27
CA LYS A 32 1.82 1.95 7.45
C LYS A 32 0.37 1.50 7.28
N ARG A 33 -0.55 2.15 8.00
CA ARG A 33 -1.98 1.88 7.98
C ARG A 33 -2.74 3.17 7.76
N VAL A 34 -3.76 3.10 6.93
CA VAL A 34 -4.75 4.16 6.74
C VAL A 34 -6.13 3.52 6.71
N THR A 35 -7.09 4.18 7.34
CA THR A 35 -8.49 3.74 7.36
C THR A 35 -9.33 4.80 6.66
N GLY A 36 -10.07 4.40 5.63
CA GLY A 36 -11.12 5.19 5.00
C GLY A 36 -12.48 4.72 5.46
N ALA A 37 -13.45 5.63 5.51
CA ALA A 37 -14.82 5.31 5.89
C ALA A 37 -15.83 5.99 4.95
N ALA A 38 -16.91 5.30 4.63
CA ALA A 38 -18.02 5.78 3.82
C ALA A 38 -19.37 5.54 4.52
N GLY A 39 -20.41 6.26 4.09
CA GLY A 39 -21.77 6.10 4.64
C GLY A 39 -21.86 6.33 6.15
N GLY A 40 -21.10 7.30 6.69
CA GLY A 40 -21.07 7.57 8.13
C GLY A 40 -20.38 6.50 8.98
N GLY A 41 -19.54 5.65 8.37
CA GLY A 41 -18.86 4.54 9.04
C GLY A 41 -19.55 3.18 8.83
N MET A 42 -20.56 3.11 7.97
CA MET A 42 -21.18 1.85 7.57
C MET A 42 -20.22 0.95 6.77
N VAL A 43 -19.26 1.55 6.05
CA VAL A 43 -18.15 0.83 5.41
C VAL A 43 -16.84 1.44 5.91
N GLU A 44 -15.93 0.60 6.37
CA GLU A 44 -14.55 0.95 6.73
C GLU A 44 -13.56 0.05 5.98
N ILE A 45 -12.58 0.66 5.32
CA ILE A 45 -11.51 -0.05 4.61
C ILE A 45 -10.17 0.34 5.20
N GLU A 46 -9.37 -0.65 5.61
CA GLU A 46 -7.98 -0.47 6.02
C GLU A 46 -7.06 -0.82 4.85
N CYS A 47 -6.19 0.10 4.48
CA CYS A 47 -5.16 -0.08 3.47
C CYS A 47 -3.76 0.16 4.07
N ASN A 48 -2.72 -0.37 3.43
CA ASN A 48 -1.34 0.01 3.74
C ASN A 48 -0.79 1.10 2.81
N GLY A 49 0.44 1.53 3.07
CA GLY A 49 1.14 2.53 2.25
C GLY A 49 1.52 2.05 0.84
N LEU A 50 1.30 0.77 0.52
CA LEU A 50 1.40 0.20 -0.83
C LEU A 50 0.03 0.10 -1.52
N LEU A 51 -1.02 0.66 -0.91
CA LEU A 51 -2.41 0.58 -1.38
C LEU A 51 -2.98 -0.85 -1.43
N GLU A 52 -2.39 -1.78 -0.69
CA GLU A 52 -2.96 -3.11 -0.50
C GLU A 52 -4.12 -3.01 0.51
N VAL A 53 -5.29 -3.52 0.14
CA VAL A 53 -6.45 -3.63 1.04
C VAL A 53 -6.18 -4.76 2.04
N LEU A 54 -6.20 -4.42 3.34
CA LEU A 54 -5.94 -5.35 4.42
C LEU A 54 -7.23 -5.82 5.10
N ARG A 55 -8.23 -4.95 5.16
CA ARG A 55 -9.52 -5.24 5.78
C ARG A 55 -10.62 -4.41 5.15
N CYS A 56 -11.78 -5.03 4.94
CA CYS A 56 -13.04 -4.35 4.67
C CYS A 56 -14.04 -4.77 5.76
N ARG A 57 -14.66 -3.79 6.41
CA ARG A 57 -15.73 -3.98 7.39
C ARG A 57 -16.98 -3.31 6.84
N ILE A 58 -18.07 -4.06 6.83
CA ILE A 58 -19.39 -3.58 6.41
C ILE A 58 -20.33 -3.74 7.61
N ASP A 59 -21.11 -2.71 7.91
CA ASP A 59 -22.10 -2.73 8.97
C ASP A 59 -23.20 -3.75 8.66
N PRO A 60 -23.56 -4.63 9.62
CA PRO A 60 -24.62 -5.62 9.43
C PRO A 60 -25.96 -5.02 8.99
N GLN A 61 -26.26 -3.78 9.37
CA GLN A 61 -27.49 -3.10 8.95
C GLN A 61 -27.52 -2.84 7.45
N LEU A 62 -26.38 -2.51 6.84
CA LEU A 62 -26.29 -2.29 5.39
C LEU A 62 -26.53 -3.61 4.63
N ILE A 63 -26.01 -4.72 5.17
CA ILE A 63 -26.25 -6.06 4.63
C ILE A 63 -27.73 -6.46 4.81
N ALA A 64 -28.31 -6.19 5.98
CA ALA A 64 -29.69 -6.53 6.29
C ALA A 64 -30.71 -5.77 5.43
N GLN A 65 -30.38 -4.56 4.97
CA GLN A 65 -31.21 -3.80 4.03
C GLN A 65 -31.26 -4.47 2.65
N GLY A 66 -30.23 -5.24 2.27
CA GLY A 66 -30.20 -5.99 1.01
C GLY A 66 -30.09 -5.12 -0.24
N ASP A 67 -29.79 -3.82 -0.11
CA ASP A 67 -29.57 -2.92 -1.24
C ASP A 67 -28.13 -3.07 -1.75
N HIS A 68 -27.97 -3.95 -2.74
CA HIS A 68 -26.68 -4.23 -3.36
C HIS A 68 -26.06 -3.01 -4.04
N GLY A 69 -26.87 -2.14 -4.66
CA GLY A 69 -26.35 -0.95 -5.35
C GLY A 69 -25.74 0.03 -4.37
N LEU A 70 -26.40 0.24 -3.22
CA LEU A 70 -25.86 1.10 -2.17
C LEU A 70 -24.57 0.52 -1.55
N ILE A 71 -24.47 -0.80 -1.41
CA ILE A 71 -23.24 -1.45 -0.93
C ILE A 71 -22.09 -1.21 -1.92
N GLU A 72 -22.35 -1.34 -3.22
CA GLU A 72 -21.36 -1.09 -4.27
C GLU A 72 -20.90 0.37 -4.31
N ASP A 73 -21.80 1.32 -4.10
CA ASP A 73 -21.45 2.76 -4.08
C ASP A 73 -20.59 3.16 -2.87
N LEU A 74 -20.67 2.42 -1.76
CA LEU A 74 -19.98 2.74 -0.50
C LEU A 74 -18.61 2.06 -0.34
N VAL A 75 -18.30 1.02 -1.13
CA VAL A 75 -17.04 0.24 -1.05
C VAL A 75 -16.02 0.73 -2.08
#